data_AF-A0A351T8U3-F1
#
_entry.id   AF-A0A351T8U3-F1
#
_cell.length_a   1.000
_cell.length_b   1.000
_cell.length_c   1.000
_cell.angle_alpha   90.00
_cell.angle_beta   90.00
_cell.angle_gamma   90.00
#
_symmetry.space_group_name_H-M   'P 1'
#
loop_
_entity.id
_entity.type
_entity.pdbx_description
1 polymer ?
#
loop_
_entity_poly.entity_id
_entity_poly.type
_entity_poly.pdbx_seq_one_letter_code
_entity_poly.pdbx_strand_id
1 'polypeptide(L)'
;PEGDAVLQVRTLELPVISPYTQRYLGYALTRGRLDAKVDATVAAGQLTADSQLKLSKLKMEVADQDKAAPMQAQIDLPINTALSLLRDSDDIIALSLPVSGPLDNPQIGIGQVINKALGKALKATVATTLTALFPVTGVLVVANLAGTPKLKFNPVTFDPGQDALPDAQTAYLDEVAALLKARPAVELTFCGRVTEADREALAGQDAEKGEKP
;
A
#
# COMPACT_ATOMS: atom_id res chain seq x y z
N PRO A 1 34.49 4.97 26.94
CA PRO A 1 34.61 6.24 26.20
C PRO A 1 33.35 7.05 26.47
N GLU A 2 33.50 8.33 26.76
CA GLU A 2 32.37 9.26 26.95
C GLU A 2 32.52 10.40 25.97
N GLY A 3 31.43 10.81 25.35
CA GLY A 3 31.46 11.90 24.38
C GLY A 3 30.25 11.97 23.48
N ASP A 4 30.05 13.15 22.92
CA ASP A 4 29.02 13.45 21.93
C ASP A 4 29.64 13.52 20.54
N ALA A 5 28.93 13.00 19.55
CA ALA A 5 29.31 13.03 18.16
C ALA A 5 28.11 13.42 17.30
N VAL A 6 28.32 14.37 16.39
CA VAL A 6 27.34 14.73 15.37
C VAL A 6 27.90 14.37 14.02
N LEU A 7 27.17 13.53 13.29
CA LEU A 7 27.51 13.12 11.93
C LEU A 7 26.46 13.66 10.97
N GLN A 8 26.92 14.36 9.93
CA GLN A 8 26.06 14.87 8.87
C GLN A 8 26.56 14.36 7.53
N VAL A 9 25.65 13.73 6.79
CA VAL A 9 25.83 13.31 5.42
C VAL A 9 24.82 14.05 4.58
N ARG A 10 25.28 14.66 3.49
CA ARG A 10 24.39 15.34 2.55
C ARG A 10 24.60 14.77 1.17
N THR A 11 23.48 14.46 0.50
CA THR A 11 23.45 14.09 -0.91
C THR A 11 24.36 12.91 -1.24
N LEU A 12 24.44 11.92 -0.34
CA LEU A 12 25.19 10.69 -0.62
C LEU A 12 24.41 9.86 -1.66
N GLU A 13 25.06 9.52 -2.76
CA GLU A 13 24.47 8.63 -3.75
C GLU A 13 24.44 7.19 -3.23
N LEU A 14 23.24 6.63 -3.18
CA LEU A 14 23.00 5.30 -2.62
C LEU A 14 23.71 4.15 -3.38
N PRO A 15 23.86 4.19 -4.72
CA PRO A 15 24.62 3.14 -5.43
C PRO A 15 26.06 2.96 -4.94
N VAL A 16 26.70 4.03 -4.45
CA VAL A 16 28.08 3.99 -3.95
C VAL A 16 28.21 3.12 -2.71
N ILE A 17 27.17 3.07 -1.86
CA ILE A 17 27.14 2.25 -0.65
C ILE A 17 26.41 0.92 -0.84
N SER A 18 25.91 0.63 -2.05
CA SER A 18 25.25 -0.64 -2.39
C SER A 18 26.04 -1.89 -1.99
N PRO A 19 27.39 -1.95 -2.13
CA PRO A 19 28.14 -3.14 -1.71
C PRO A 19 27.94 -3.51 -0.23
N TYR A 20 27.69 -2.52 0.64
CA TYR A 20 27.40 -2.76 2.05
C TYR A 20 26.00 -3.35 2.24
N THR A 21 24.98 -2.76 1.62
CA THR A 21 23.60 -3.26 1.76
C THR A 21 23.43 -4.63 1.11
N GLN A 22 24.14 -4.92 0.02
CA GLN A 22 24.17 -6.25 -0.57
C GLN A 22 24.77 -7.28 0.39
N ARG A 23 25.87 -6.92 1.06
CA ARG A 23 26.57 -7.82 1.97
C ARG A 23 25.73 -8.19 3.20
N TYR A 24 24.97 -7.24 3.75
CA TYR A 24 24.27 -7.41 5.03
C TYR A 24 22.76 -7.63 4.90
N LEU A 25 22.12 -7.06 3.88
CA LEU A 25 20.66 -7.12 3.67
C LEU A 25 20.27 -7.92 2.42
N GLY A 26 21.21 -8.27 1.55
CA GLY A 26 20.92 -8.93 0.27
C GLY A 26 20.29 -8.03 -0.79
N TYR A 27 20.28 -6.70 -0.58
CA TYR A 27 19.70 -5.73 -1.51
C TYR A 27 20.74 -4.80 -2.12
N ALA A 28 20.70 -4.66 -3.44
CA ALA A 28 21.41 -3.63 -4.17
C ALA A 28 20.63 -2.31 -4.12
N LEU A 29 21.33 -1.21 -3.85
CA LEU A 29 20.79 0.14 -3.99
C LEU A 29 21.03 0.60 -5.44
N THR A 30 20.07 0.38 -6.33
CA THR A 30 20.25 0.72 -7.75
C THR A 30 20.03 2.19 -8.05
N ARG A 31 19.32 2.91 -7.17
CA ARG A 31 19.06 4.35 -7.30
C ARG A 31 18.80 5.01 -5.96
N GLY A 32 19.11 6.31 -5.90
CA GLY A 32 18.59 7.23 -4.91
C GLY A 32 19.68 8.03 -4.21
N ARG A 33 19.26 8.91 -3.31
CA ARG A 33 20.16 9.76 -2.51
C ARG A 33 19.78 9.71 -1.03
N LEU A 34 20.77 9.86 -0.17
CA LEU A 34 20.63 9.92 1.27
C LEU A 34 21.15 11.26 1.81
N ASP A 35 20.31 11.94 2.55
CA ASP A 35 20.73 12.94 3.53
C ASP A 35 20.51 12.34 4.92
N ALA A 36 21.52 12.39 5.78
CA ALA A 36 21.46 11.84 7.13
C ALA A 36 22.03 12.83 8.14
N LYS A 37 21.35 12.96 9.27
CA LYS A 37 21.89 13.61 10.46
C LYS A 37 21.80 12.61 11.61
N VAL A 38 22.91 12.35 12.26
CA VAL A 38 22.99 11.47 13.42
C VAL A 38 23.58 12.25 14.57
N ASP A 39 22.80 12.41 15.63
CA ASP A 39 23.25 12.99 16.89
C ASP A 39 23.42 11.83 17.88
N ALA A 40 24.66 11.55 18.28
CA ALA A 40 25.00 10.40 19.12
C ALA A 40 25.71 10.82 20.40
N THR A 41 25.34 10.21 21.50
CA THR A 41 25.92 10.39 22.83
C THR A 41 26.32 9.03 23.37
N VAL A 42 27.57 8.92 23.83
CA VAL A 42 28.05 7.75 24.58
C VAL A 42 28.30 8.16 26.02
N ALA A 43 27.61 7.50 26.95
CA ALA A 43 27.75 7.72 28.38
C ALA A 43 27.70 6.37 29.11
N ALA A 44 28.63 6.13 30.04
CA ALA A 44 28.68 4.90 30.84
C ALA A 44 28.61 3.58 30.00
N GLY A 45 29.24 3.57 28.82
CA GLY A 45 29.22 2.41 27.92
C GLY A 45 27.90 2.20 27.15
N GLN A 46 26.94 3.12 27.30
CA GLN A 46 25.70 3.12 26.54
C GLN A 46 25.76 4.15 25.42
N LEU A 47 25.34 3.74 24.23
CA LEU A 47 25.11 4.58 23.07
C LEU A 47 23.63 4.99 23.06
N THR A 48 23.38 6.29 22.92
CA THR A 48 22.08 6.84 22.54
C THR A 48 22.30 7.67 21.27
N ALA A 49 21.59 7.35 20.19
CA ALA A 49 21.67 8.11 18.96
C ALA A 49 20.29 8.38 18.36
N ASP A 50 20.06 9.62 17.96
CA ASP A 50 18.91 10.03 17.15
C ASP A 50 19.38 10.22 15.70
N SER A 51 18.83 9.41 14.80
CA SER A 51 19.19 9.46 13.38
C SER A 51 18.01 9.94 12.55
N GLN A 52 18.16 11.07 11.87
CA GLN A 52 17.22 11.59 10.90
C GLN A 52 17.73 11.28 9.50
N LEU A 53 17.00 10.42 8.78
CA LEU A 53 17.34 10.01 7.43
C LEU A 53 16.29 10.54 6.46
N LYS A 54 16.75 11.10 5.35
CA LYS A 54 15.93 11.49 4.21
C LYS A 54 16.46 10.77 2.97
N LEU A 55 15.69 9.82 2.49
CA LEU A 55 16.00 9.10 1.25
C LEU A 55 15.16 9.67 0.12
N SER A 56 15.78 9.95 -1.02
CA SER A 56 15.09 10.46 -2.22
C SER A 56 15.24 9.48 -3.36
N LYS A 57 14.14 9.13 -4.03
CA LYS A 57 14.14 8.29 -5.24
C LYS A 57 14.84 6.94 -5.06
N LEU A 58 14.72 6.37 -3.86
CA LEU A 58 15.32 5.08 -3.51
C LEU A 58 14.78 3.97 -4.43
N LYS A 59 15.64 3.12 -4.95
CA LYS A 59 15.25 1.84 -5.55
C LYS A 59 16.17 0.73 -5.07
N MET A 60 15.57 -0.42 -4.80
CA MET A 60 16.28 -1.60 -4.32
C MET A 60 15.97 -2.80 -5.20
N GLU A 61 16.97 -3.64 -5.41
CA GLU A 61 16.83 -4.91 -6.12
C GLU A 61 17.46 -6.03 -5.30
N VAL A 62 16.92 -7.24 -5.41
CA VAL A 62 17.51 -8.39 -4.75
C VAL A 62 18.84 -8.70 -5.43
N ALA A 63 19.93 -8.66 -4.65
CA ALA A 63 21.26 -9.04 -5.09
C ALA A 63 21.66 -10.43 -4.59
N ASP A 64 21.12 -10.84 -3.43
CA ASP A 64 21.37 -12.12 -2.79
C ASP A 64 20.08 -12.56 -2.09
N GLN A 65 19.48 -13.65 -2.58
CA GLN A 65 18.18 -14.12 -2.12
C GLN A 65 18.24 -14.66 -0.69
N ASP A 66 19.33 -15.34 -0.30
CA ASP A 66 19.48 -15.95 1.03
C ASP A 66 19.56 -14.87 2.10
N LYS A 67 20.24 -13.76 1.79
CA LYS A 67 20.36 -12.60 2.69
C LYS A 67 19.13 -11.72 2.71
N ALA A 68 18.40 -11.65 1.60
CA ALA A 68 17.15 -10.89 1.52
C ALA A 68 15.98 -11.61 2.21
N ALA A 69 16.03 -12.94 2.30
CA ALA A 69 14.95 -13.79 2.82
C ALA A 69 14.45 -13.41 4.23
N PRO A 70 15.31 -13.11 5.24
CA PRO A 70 14.83 -12.72 6.57
C PRO A 70 13.97 -11.46 6.55
N MET A 71 14.34 -10.48 5.74
CA MET A 71 13.60 -9.23 5.62
C MET A 71 12.31 -9.41 4.82
N GLN A 72 12.31 -10.27 3.80
CA GLN A 72 11.11 -10.66 3.05
C GLN A 72 10.15 -11.48 3.91
N ALA A 73 10.65 -12.33 4.81
CA ALA A 73 9.82 -13.11 5.72
C ALA A 73 9.13 -12.24 6.79
N GLN A 74 9.70 -11.07 7.11
CA GLN A 74 9.09 -10.11 8.04
C GLN A 74 8.12 -9.15 7.36
N ILE A 75 8.21 -9.00 6.03
CA ILE A 75 7.43 -8.07 5.24
C ILE A 75 6.69 -8.89 4.18
N ASP A 76 5.40 -9.14 4.38
CA ASP A 76 4.51 -9.89 3.45
C ASP A 76 4.28 -9.18 2.09
N LEU A 77 5.15 -8.26 1.69
CA LEU A 77 5.08 -7.43 0.50
C LEU A 77 6.44 -7.35 -0.19
N PRO A 78 6.50 -7.26 -1.53
CA PRO A 78 7.73 -6.95 -2.22
C PRO A 78 8.33 -5.63 -1.70
N ILE A 79 9.66 -5.59 -1.52
CA ILE A 79 10.30 -4.48 -0.81
C ILE A 79 10.05 -3.11 -1.45
N ASN A 80 10.02 -3.02 -2.78
CA ASN A 80 9.76 -1.76 -3.48
C ASN A 80 8.32 -1.29 -3.26
N THR A 81 7.38 -2.21 -3.03
CA THR A 81 5.99 -1.90 -2.65
C THR A 81 5.94 -1.40 -1.21
N ALA A 82 6.64 -2.05 -0.28
CA ALA A 82 6.71 -1.54 1.09
C ALA A 82 7.34 -0.14 1.14
N LEU A 83 8.38 0.11 0.35
CA LEU A 83 8.99 1.43 0.20
C LEU A 83 8.06 2.45 -0.45
N SER A 84 7.14 2.05 -1.35
CA SER A 84 6.22 3.01 -1.97
C SER A 84 5.19 3.55 -1.00
N LEU A 85 4.80 2.75 0.00
CA LEU A 85 3.91 3.17 1.08
C LEU A 85 4.55 4.20 2.03
N LEU A 86 5.88 4.23 2.07
CA LEU A 86 6.66 5.16 2.90
C LEU A 86 7.02 6.46 2.20
N ARG A 87 6.89 6.51 0.87
CA ARG A 87 7.21 7.70 0.06
C ARG A 87 6.06 8.69 0.10
N ASP A 88 6.40 9.97 0.12
CA ASP A 88 5.46 11.05 -0.19
C ASP A 88 5.32 11.28 -1.70
N SER A 89 4.58 12.33 -2.08
CA SER A 89 4.36 12.72 -3.48
C SER A 89 5.64 13.12 -4.23
N ASP A 90 6.71 13.45 -3.52
CA ASP A 90 7.99 13.88 -4.09
C ASP A 90 9.02 12.74 -4.15
N ASP A 91 8.61 11.50 -3.89
CA ASP A 91 9.46 10.30 -3.83
C ASP A 91 10.52 10.41 -2.71
N ILE A 92 10.12 11.03 -1.59
CA ILE A 92 10.94 11.21 -0.39
C ILE A 92 10.44 10.30 0.73
N ILE A 93 11.38 9.62 1.40
CA ILE A 93 11.15 8.83 2.60
C ILE A 93 11.91 9.49 3.75
N ALA A 94 11.18 9.99 4.75
CA ALA A 94 11.76 10.57 5.96
C ALA A 94 11.61 9.61 7.15
N LEU A 95 12.73 9.21 7.75
CA LEU A 95 12.78 8.28 8.87
C LEU A 95 13.50 8.91 10.05
N SER A 96 12.97 8.69 11.25
CA SER A 96 13.64 9.02 12.50
C SER A 96 13.93 7.71 13.23
N LEU A 97 15.19 7.30 13.29
CA LEU A 97 15.64 6.04 13.87
C LEU A 97 16.38 6.30 15.18
N PRO A 98 15.70 6.12 16.33
CA PRO A 98 16.38 6.10 17.61
C PRO A 98 17.13 4.77 17.77
N VAL A 99 18.40 4.87 18.17
CA VAL A 99 19.27 3.74 18.51
C VAL A 99 19.68 3.91 19.96
N SER A 100 19.51 2.86 20.76
CA SER A 100 19.88 2.88 22.17
C SER A 100 20.41 1.53 22.59
N GLY A 101 21.43 1.50 23.44
CA GLY A 101 21.90 0.25 24.05
C GLY A 101 23.39 0.26 24.34
N PRO A 102 23.95 -0.89 24.74
CA PRO A 102 25.38 -1.04 24.93
C PRO A 102 26.16 -0.72 23.65
N LEU A 103 27.33 -0.07 23.77
CA LEU A 103 28.16 0.33 22.62
C LEU A 103 28.61 -0.86 21.75
N ASP A 104 28.75 -2.04 22.35
CA ASP A 104 29.12 -3.31 21.72
C ASP A 104 27.93 -4.05 21.08
N ASN A 105 26.70 -3.73 21.46
CA ASN A 105 25.49 -4.30 20.89
C ASN A 105 24.32 -3.30 20.89
N PRO A 106 24.36 -2.27 20.03
CA PRO A 106 23.33 -1.25 19.99
C PRO A 106 22.02 -1.83 19.45
N GLN A 107 20.91 -1.51 20.10
CA GLN A 107 19.58 -1.96 19.68
C GLN A 107 18.90 -0.87 18.86
N ILE A 108 18.39 -1.23 17.70
CA ILE A 108 17.69 -0.30 16.80
C ILE A 108 16.19 -0.40 17.09
N GLY A 109 15.55 0.74 17.40
CA GLY A 109 14.11 0.83 17.65
C GLY A 109 13.25 0.74 16.38
N ILE A 110 13.49 -0.23 15.48
CA ILE A 110 12.92 -0.29 14.12
C ILE A 110 11.38 -0.31 14.13
N GLY A 111 10.78 -1.02 15.10
CA GLY A 111 9.32 -1.22 15.18
C GLY A 111 8.50 0.06 15.38
N GLN A 112 9.02 1.06 16.09
CA GLN A 112 8.28 2.31 16.34
C GLN A 112 8.37 3.31 15.18
N VAL A 113 9.39 3.16 14.33
CA VAL A 113 9.70 4.07 13.22
C VAL A 113 8.87 3.73 11.99
N ILE A 114 8.78 2.43 11.69
CA ILE A 114 7.89 1.91 10.65
C ILE A 114 6.44 2.22 11.01
N ASN A 115 6.03 2.02 12.27
CA ASN A 115 4.65 2.29 12.71
C ASN A 115 4.24 3.77 12.64
N LYS A 116 5.14 4.73 12.87
CA LYS A 116 4.83 6.17 12.74
C LYS A 116 4.79 6.64 11.29
N ALA A 117 5.62 6.08 10.42
CA ALA A 117 5.62 6.39 8.98
C ALA A 117 4.42 5.74 8.27
N LEU A 118 4.16 4.44 8.50
CA LEU A 118 2.93 3.77 8.04
C LEU A 118 1.68 4.40 8.68
N GLY A 119 1.72 4.77 9.97
CA GLY A 119 0.58 5.40 10.65
C GLY A 119 0.23 6.78 10.10
N LYS A 120 1.21 7.56 9.62
CA LYS A 120 0.96 8.82 8.90
C LYS A 120 0.50 8.58 7.47
N ALA A 121 1.06 7.59 6.76
CA ALA A 121 0.62 7.20 5.42
C ALA A 121 -0.82 6.63 5.43
N LEU A 122 -1.19 5.83 6.44
CA LEU A 122 -2.54 5.29 6.64
C LEU A 122 -3.53 6.37 7.09
N LYS A 123 -3.08 7.39 7.83
CA LYS A 123 -3.90 8.56 8.17
C LYS A 123 -4.05 9.56 7.02
N ALA A 124 -3.11 9.58 6.08
CA ALA A 124 -3.12 10.50 4.93
C ALA A 124 -3.64 9.89 3.63
N THR A 125 -3.77 8.56 3.53
CA THR A 125 -4.09 7.91 2.25
C THR A 125 -5.25 6.92 2.40
N VAL A 126 -6.36 7.31 1.77
CA VAL A 126 -7.46 6.49 1.22
C VAL A 126 -8.67 6.15 2.10
N ALA A 127 -8.58 5.98 3.42
CA ALA A 127 -9.76 5.53 4.19
C ALA A 127 -10.81 6.63 4.48
N THR A 128 -10.41 7.90 4.56
CA THR A 128 -11.27 8.98 5.11
C THR A 128 -11.86 9.94 4.07
N THR A 129 -11.52 9.82 2.78
CA THR A 129 -12.06 10.71 1.74
C THR A 129 -13.00 10.03 0.74
N LEU A 130 -13.11 8.70 0.76
CA LEU A 130 -14.02 7.95 -0.12
C LEU A 130 -15.48 8.04 0.32
N THR A 131 -15.74 7.97 1.63
CA THR A 131 -17.10 7.99 2.20
C THR A 131 -17.58 9.37 2.64
N ALA A 132 -16.68 10.35 2.83
CA ALA A 132 -17.03 11.63 3.43
C ALA A 132 -17.69 12.64 2.48
N LEU A 133 -17.53 12.49 1.15
CA LEU A 133 -18.02 13.47 0.17
C LEU A 133 -19.16 12.94 -0.72
N PHE A 134 -19.30 11.62 -0.88
CA PHE A 134 -20.40 10.99 -1.61
C PHE A 134 -20.75 9.67 -0.90
N PRO A 135 -21.78 9.64 -0.04
CA PRO A 135 -22.26 8.40 0.56
C PRO A 135 -22.95 7.56 -0.52
N VAL A 136 -22.18 6.86 -1.35
CA VAL A 136 -22.75 5.91 -2.32
C VAL A 136 -23.22 4.68 -1.54
N THR A 137 -24.52 4.43 -1.60
CA THR A 137 -25.17 3.34 -0.88
C THR A 137 -24.70 2.02 -1.47
N GLY A 138 -24.01 1.17 -0.70
CA GLY A 138 -23.52 -0.12 -1.19
C GLY A 138 -22.12 -0.13 -1.83
N VAL A 139 -21.29 0.89 -1.55
CA VAL A 139 -19.84 0.84 -1.79
C VAL A 139 -19.11 0.53 -0.49
N LEU A 140 -18.39 -0.59 -0.47
CA LEU A 140 -17.55 -1.01 0.66
C LEU A 140 -16.08 -0.85 0.28
N VAL A 141 -15.35 -0.05 1.05
CA VAL A 141 -13.89 0.03 0.94
C VAL A 141 -13.30 -1.18 1.65
N VAL A 142 -12.89 -2.20 0.87
CA VAL A 142 -12.18 -3.35 1.44
C VAL A 142 -10.69 -3.06 1.44
N ALA A 143 -10.19 -2.64 2.59
CA ALA A 143 -8.76 -2.53 2.83
C ALA A 143 -8.18 -3.94 2.97
N ASN A 144 -7.64 -4.49 1.88
CA ASN A 144 -6.81 -5.68 1.97
C ASN A 144 -5.36 -5.27 2.21
N LEU A 145 -4.68 -6.00 3.08
CA LEU A 145 -3.25 -5.86 3.41
C LEU A 145 -2.32 -5.99 2.17
N ALA A 146 -2.85 -6.40 1.02
CA ALA A 146 -2.16 -6.62 -0.26
C ALA A 146 -2.11 -5.41 -1.21
N GLY A 147 -2.28 -4.17 -0.72
CA GLY A 147 -1.72 -2.99 -1.40
C GLY A 147 -2.56 -2.31 -2.49
N THR A 148 -3.86 -2.57 -2.59
CA THR A 148 -4.78 -1.64 -3.25
C THR A 148 -6.13 -1.71 -2.55
N PRO A 149 -6.65 -0.61 -1.99
CA PRO A 149 -8.03 -0.58 -1.52
C PRO A 149 -8.92 -0.86 -2.73
N LYS A 150 -9.57 -2.03 -2.72
CA LYS A 150 -10.52 -2.39 -3.77
C LYS A 150 -11.88 -1.86 -3.36
N LEU A 151 -12.45 -1.01 -4.20
CA LEU A 151 -13.85 -0.64 -4.08
C LEU A 151 -14.66 -1.87 -4.45
N LYS A 152 -15.43 -2.40 -3.50
CA LYS A 152 -16.46 -3.39 -3.79
C LYS A 152 -17.77 -2.65 -4.00
N PHE A 153 -18.33 -2.88 -5.17
CA PHE A 153 -19.67 -2.46 -5.54
C PHE A 153 -20.63 -3.62 -5.31
N ASN A 154 -21.86 -3.31 -4.89
CA ASN A 154 -22.90 -4.31 -4.82
C ASN A 154 -23.23 -4.81 -6.24
N PRO A 155 -23.56 -6.11 -6.39
CA PRO A 155 -24.00 -6.63 -7.67
C PRO A 155 -25.32 -5.96 -8.09
N VAL A 156 -25.44 -5.67 -9.39
CA VAL A 156 -26.70 -5.29 -10.01
C VAL A 156 -27.45 -6.57 -10.34
N THR A 157 -28.60 -6.76 -9.71
CA THR A 157 -29.45 -7.95 -9.90
C THR A 157 -30.56 -7.65 -10.90
N PHE A 158 -30.87 -8.64 -11.72
CA PHE A 158 -31.96 -8.61 -12.70
C PHE A 158 -32.97 -9.70 -12.33
N ASP A 159 -34.21 -9.56 -12.81
CA ASP A 159 -35.18 -10.64 -12.70
C ASP A 159 -34.76 -11.82 -13.62
N PRO A 160 -35.02 -13.08 -13.23
CA PRO A 160 -34.56 -14.24 -13.97
C PRO A 160 -34.99 -14.22 -15.44
N GLY A 161 -34.02 -14.36 -16.35
CA GLY A 161 -34.26 -14.38 -17.79
C GLY A 161 -34.66 -13.02 -18.39
N GLN A 162 -34.53 -11.92 -17.64
CA GLN A 162 -34.78 -10.57 -18.13
C GLN A 162 -33.50 -9.74 -18.20
N ASP A 163 -33.47 -8.81 -19.15
CA ASP A 163 -32.39 -7.82 -19.32
C ASP A 163 -32.83 -6.41 -18.89
N ALA A 164 -34.11 -6.24 -18.52
CA ALA A 164 -34.66 -5.00 -18.04
C ALA A 164 -34.06 -4.64 -16.67
N LEU A 165 -33.46 -3.45 -16.59
CA LEU A 165 -32.90 -2.93 -15.35
C LEU A 165 -34.03 -2.49 -14.41
N PRO A 166 -34.15 -3.04 -13.19
CA PRO A 166 -35.21 -2.61 -12.29
C PRO A 166 -34.92 -1.22 -11.69
N ASP A 167 -35.97 -0.49 -11.31
CA ASP A 167 -35.88 0.92 -10.88
C ASP A 167 -34.95 1.11 -9.68
N ALA A 168 -34.93 0.15 -8.75
CA ALA A 168 -34.07 0.18 -7.57
C ALA A 168 -32.57 0.13 -7.91
N GLN A 169 -32.22 -0.54 -9.00
CA GLN A 169 -30.86 -0.67 -9.51
C GLN A 169 -30.45 0.56 -10.33
N THR A 170 -31.42 1.23 -10.95
CA THR A 170 -31.21 2.48 -11.69
C THR A 170 -30.68 3.58 -10.78
N ALA A 171 -31.34 3.81 -9.62
CA ALA A 171 -30.89 4.82 -8.65
C ALA A 171 -29.48 4.54 -8.11
N TYR A 172 -29.14 3.27 -7.87
CA TYR A 172 -27.80 2.87 -7.47
C TYR A 172 -26.76 3.16 -8.56
N LEU A 173 -27.07 2.84 -9.82
CA LEU A 173 -26.17 3.09 -10.94
C LEU A 173 -25.96 4.59 -11.22
N ASP A 174 -26.94 5.44 -10.92
CA ASP A 174 -26.78 6.90 -10.98
C ASP A 174 -25.76 7.41 -9.96
N GLU A 175 -25.77 6.88 -8.73
CA GLU A 175 -24.76 7.20 -7.71
C GLU A 175 -23.35 6.74 -8.14
N VAL A 176 -23.23 5.55 -8.72
CA VAL A 176 -21.97 5.03 -9.26
C VAL A 176 -21.49 5.89 -10.43
N ALA A 177 -22.37 6.30 -11.33
CA ALA A 177 -22.04 7.17 -12.46
C ALA A 177 -21.57 8.56 -12.00
N ALA A 178 -22.19 9.14 -10.97
CA ALA A 178 -21.75 10.40 -10.38
C ALA A 178 -20.34 10.29 -9.77
N LEU A 179 -20.03 9.18 -9.10
CA LEU A 179 -18.71 8.90 -8.55
C LEU A 179 -17.64 8.79 -9.64
N LEU A 180 -17.94 8.09 -10.74
CA LEU A 180 -17.00 7.96 -11.87
C LEU A 180 -16.73 9.30 -12.56
N LYS A 181 -17.77 10.13 -12.75
CA LYS A 181 -17.60 11.50 -13.30
C LYS A 181 -16.72 12.38 -12.40
N ALA A 182 -16.87 12.26 -11.09
CA ALA A 182 -16.06 13.01 -10.13
C ALA A 182 -14.60 12.54 -10.06
N ARG A 183 -14.31 11.30 -10.49
CA ARG A 183 -13.00 10.65 -10.35
C ARG A 183 -12.61 9.89 -11.64
N PRO A 184 -12.10 10.59 -12.67
CA PRO A 184 -11.78 9.98 -13.97
C PRO A 184 -10.64 8.95 -13.95
N ALA A 185 -9.90 8.83 -12.83
CA ALA A 185 -8.87 7.81 -12.65
C ALA A 185 -9.42 6.46 -12.12
N VAL A 186 -10.71 6.38 -11.78
CA VAL A 186 -11.35 5.13 -11.34
C VAL A 186 -11.84 4.38 -12.56
N GLU A 187 -11.34 3.16 -12.75
CA GLU A 187 -11.79 2.25 -13.79
C GLU A 187 -12.71 1.18 -13.18
N LEU A 188 -13.80 0.87 -13.88
CA LEU A 188 -14.80 -0.12 -13.45
C LEU A 188 -15.00 -1.16 -14.54
N THR A 189 -14.92 -2.44 -14.15
CA THR A 189 -15.16 -3.58 -15.05
C THR A 189 -16.50 -4.22 -14.68
N PHE A 190 -17.39 -4.35 -15.67
CA PHE A 190 -18.65 -5.04 -15.51
C PHE A 190 -18.51 -6.51 -15.91
N CYS A 191 -18.95 -7.41 -15.04
CA CYS A 191 -18.94 -8.84 -15.27
C CYS A 191 -20.38 -9.36 -15.22
N GLY A 192 -20.99 -9.58 -16.39
CA GLY A 192 -22.28 -10.24 -16.48
C GLY A 192 -22.18 -11.69 -15.99
N ARG A 193 -23.16 -12.14 -15.22
CA ARG A 193 -23.28 -13.53 -14.77
C ARG A 193 -24.69 -14.02 -15.04
N VAL A 194 -24.78 -15.27 -15.46
CA VAL A 194 -26.03 -16.00 -15.66
C VAL A 194 -26.13 -17.04 -14.56
N THR A 195 -27.32 -17.23 -14.02
CA THR A 195 -27.63 -18.17 -12.94
C THR A 195 -28.48 -19.33 -13.43
N GLU A 196 -28.68 -20.34 -12.58
CA GLU A 196 -29.58 -21.46 -12.88
C GLU A 196 -31.04 -21.00 -13.02
N ALA A 197 -31.45 -20.00 -12.24
CA ALA A 197 -32.79 -19.40 -12.35
C ALA A 197 -33.03 -18.75 -13.72
N ASP A 198 -32.01 -18.13 -14.32
CA ASP A 198 -32.11 -17.58 -15.68
C ASP A 198 -32.34 -18.70 -16.71
N ARG A 199 -31.64 -19.82 -16.54
CA ARG A 199 -31.79 -20.99 -17.42
C ARG A 199 -33.20 -21.58 -17.33
N GLU A 200 -33.75 -21.70 -16.13
CA GLU A 200 -35.11 -22.20 -15.91
C GLU A 200 -36.17 -21.26 -16.48
N ALA A 201 -36.03 -19.95 -16.25
CA ALA A 201 -36.94 -18.94 -16.77
C ALA A 201 -36.97 -18.92 -18.31
N LEU A 202 -35.81 -18.98 -18.96
CA LEU A 202 -35.71 -19.00 -20.42
C LEU A 202 -36.23 -20.32 -21.01
N ALA A 203 -35.96 -21.47 -20.37
CA ALA A 203 -36.52 -22.75 -20.80
C ALA A 203 -38.04 -22.80 -20.71
N GLY A 204 -38.64 -22.13 -19.71
CA GLY A 204 -40.09 -21.98 -19.60
C GLY A 204 -40.68 -21.07 -20.68
N GLN A 205 -40.01 -19.97 -21.02
CA GLN A 205 -40.45 -19.03 -22.07
C GLN A 205 -40.42 -19.64 -23.48
N ASP A 206 -39.44 -20.50 -23.77
CA ASP A 206 -39.35 -21.21 -25.05
C ASP A 206 -40.44 -22.29 -25.17
N ALA A 207 -40.82 -22.93 -24.06
CA ALA A 207 -41.94 -23.86 -24.01
C ALA A 207 -43.30 -23.16 -24.23
N GLU A 208 -43.51 -21.97 -23.66
CA GLU A 208 -44.74 -21.19 -23.88
C GLU A 208 -44.85 -20.60 -25.30
N LYS A 209 -43.72 -20.28 -25.96
CA LYS A 209 -43.74 -19.82 -27.36
C LYS A 209 -43.91 -20.96 -28.37
N GLY A 210 -43.58 -22.19 -28.00
CA GLY A 210 -43.81 -23.39 -28.80
C GLY A 210 -45.24 -23.92 -28.76
N GLU A 211 -46.05 -23.47 -27.79
CA GLU A 211 -47.44 -23.89 -27.59
C GLU A 211 -48.41 -22.73 -27.90
N LYS A 212 -48.47 -22.31 -29.17
CA LYS A 212 -49.61 -21.55 -29.67
C LYS A 212 -50.03 -22.09 -31.05
N PRO A 213 -51.26 -22.61 -31.20
CA PRO A 213 -51.75 -23.17 -32.47
C PRO A 213 -51.91 -22.10 -33.56
#